data_AF-A0A6N7GIT5-F1
#
_entry.id   AF-A0A6N7GIT5-F1
#
_cell.length_a   1.000
_cell.length_b   1.000
_cell.length_c   1.000
_cell.angle_alpha   90.00
_cell.angle_beta   90.00
_cell.angle_gamma   90.00
#
_symmetry.space_group_name_H-M   'P 1'
#
loop_
_entity.id
_entity.type
_entity.pdbx_description
1 polymer ?
#
loop_
_entity_poly.entity_id
_entity_poly.type
_entity_poly.pdbx_seq_one_letter_code
_entity_poly.pdbx_strand_id
1 'polypeptide(L)'
;MRDERSNRRARAGLSPAERTLRARLAAHAMHARHDSRQTTAAGRQAFNERFERQVDPDGTLPVEERRRRAEHARREHMTRLALASARTRRQRRLAREGGEVA
;
A
#
# COMPACT_ATOMS: atom_id res chain seq x y z
N MET A 1 33.88 30.65 -28.45
CA MET A 1 32.85 31.08 -27.48
C MET A 1 31.93 29.89 -27.24
N ARG A 2 32.23 29.04 -26.25
CA ARG A 2 31.49 27.79 -26.00
C ARG A 2 30.25 28.09 -25.17
N ASP A 3 29.10 27.64 -25.65
CA ASP A 3 27.77 27.93 -25.13
C ASP A 3 27.57 27.38 -23.70
N GLU A 4 27.56 28.28 -22.72
CA GLU A 4 27.30 28.00 -21.30
C GLU A 4 25.93 27.35 -21.04
N ARG A 5 25.01 27.39 -22.02
CA ARG A 5 23.69 26.75 -21.92
C ARG A 5 23.77 25.22 -21.92
N SER A 6 24.79 24.64 -22.54
CA SER A 6 24.99 23.18 -22.57
C SER A 6 25.35 22.64 -21.18
N ASN A 7 26.11 23.41 -20.40
CA ASN A 7 26.59 23.01 -19.08
C ASN A 7 25.50 23.08 -17.98
N ARG A 8 24.38 23.80 -18.24
CA ARG A 8 23.27 23.94 -17.28
C ARG A 8 22.33 22.72 -17.28
N ARG A 9 22.29 21.94 -18.38
CA ARG A 9 21.54 20.67 -18.45
C ARG A 9 22.24 19.52 -17.71
N ALA A 10 23.57 19.58 -17.57
CA ALA A 10 24.36 18.62 -16.80
C ALA A 10 24.17 18.74 -15.28
N ARG A 11 23.48 19.78 -14.80
CA ARG A 11 23.12 19.97 -13.38
C ARG A 11 21.67 19.58 -13.03
N ALA A 12 20.87 19.17 -14.00
CA ALA A 12 19.51 18.74 -13.76
C ALA A 12 19.49 17.24 -13.47
N GLY A 13 19.19 16.86 -12.22
CA GLY A 13 18.84 15.47 -11.92
C GLY A 13 17.72 14.96 -12.83
N LEU A 14 17.60 13.64 -12.96
CA LEU A 14 16.61 12.94 -13.79
C LEU A 14 15.26 13.67 -13.84
N SER A 15 14.66 13.83 -15.02
CA SER A 15 13.31 14.35 -15.17
C SER A 15 12.28 13.50 -14.39
N PRO A 16 11.07 14.02 -14.09
CA PRO A 16 10.03 13.23 -13.43
C PRO A 16 9.72 11.88 -14.12
N ALA A 17 9.71 11.86 -15.46
CA ALA A 17 9.48 10.65 -16.23
C ALA A 17 10.63 9.65 -16.08
N GLU A 18 11.88 10.10 -16.20
CA GLU A 18 13.06 9.25 -16.02
C GLU A 18 13.17 8.71 -14.59
N ARG A 19 12.81 9.51 -13.57
CA ARG A 19 12.73 9.04 -12.17
C ARG A 19 11.72 7.91 -12.01
N THR A 20 10.56 8.03 -12.66
CA THR A 20 9.51 6.99 -12.65
C THR A 20 10.01 5.73 -13.33
N LEU A 21 10.65 5.85 -14.50
CA LEU A 21 11.20 4.70 -15.23
C LEU A 21 12.29 3.99 -14.41
N ARG A 22 13.20 4.76 -13.80
CA ARG A 22 14.24 4.22 -12.91
C ARG A 22 13.64 3.48 -11.71
N ALA A 23 12.59 4.03 -11.09
CA ALA A 23 11.91 3.36 -9.98
C ALA A 23 11.26 2.03 -10.40
N ARG A 24 10.66 1.97 -11.59
CA ARG A 24 10.10 0.72 -12.16
C ARG A 24 11.18 -0.32 -12.42
N LEU A 25 12.30 0.09 -13.03
CA LEU A 25 13.45 -0.80 -13.25
C LEU A 25 13.95 -1.41 -11.93
N ALA A 26 14.09 -0.58 -10.89
CA ALA A 26 14.51 -1.04 -9.57
C ALA A 26 13.49 -2.01 -8.95
N ALA A 27 12.20 -1.73 -9.05
CA ALA A 27 11.14 -2.62 -8.53
C ALA A 27 11.15 -3.99 -9.22
N HIS A 28 11.25 -4.03 -10.55
CA HIS A 28 11.34 -5.29 -11.30
C HIS A 28 12.62 -6.05 -10.97
N ALA A 29 13.77 -5.37 -10.88
CA ALA A 29 15.02 -5.99 -10.50
C ALA A 29 14.97 -6.61 -9.10
N MET A 30 14.34 -5.93 -8.13
CA MET A 30 14.15 -6.45 -6.77
C MET A 30 13.22 -7.67 -6.78
N HIS A 31 12.08 -7.60 -7.47
CA HIS A 31 11.14 -8.73 -7.54
C HIS A 31 11.65 -9.94 -8.33
N ALA A 32 12.58 -9.74 -9.27
CA ALA A 32 13.25 -10.83 -9.95
C ALA A 32 14.24 -11.59 -9.04
N ARG A 33 14.76 -10.94 -8.00
CA ARG A 33 15.78 -11.49 -7.08
C ARG A 33 15.20 -12.07 -5.80
N HIS A 34 14.06 -11.56 -5.35
CA HIS A 34 13.49 -11.88 -4.04
C HIS A 34 12.01 -12.26 -4.16
N ASP A 35 11.58 -13.26 -3.39
CA ASP A 35 10.15 -13.53 -3.24
C ASP A 35 9.51 -12.31 -2.53
N SER A 36 8.44 -11.80 -3.13
CA SER A 36 7.53 -10.82 -2.54
C SER A 36 7.16 -11.08 -1.07
N ARG A 37 7.04 -12.35 -0.66
CA ARG A 37 6.76 -12.76 0.72
C ARG A 37 7.87 -12.35 1.68
N GLN A 38 9.12 -12.39 1.23
CA GLN A 38 10.30 -12.00 2.02
C GLN A 38 10.43 -10.48 2.08
N THR A 39 10.28 -9.79 0.94
CA THR A 39 10.44 -8.33 0.89
C THR A 39 9.37 -7.58 1.68
N THR A 40 8.19 -8.19 1.86
CA THR A 40 7.07 -7.62 2.63
C THR A 40 6.93 -8.19 4.05
N ALA A 41 7.80 -9.12 4.47
CA ALA A 41 7.64 -9.85 5.73
C ALA A 41 7.57 -8.92 6.96
N ALA A 42 8.54 -8.00 7.10
CA ALA A 42 8.59 -7.06 8.22
C ALA A 42 7.35 -6.14 8.27
N GLY A 43 6.90 -5.66 7.12
CA GLY A 43 5.69 -4.84 7.03
C GLY A 43 4.42 -5.62 7.41
N ARG A 44 4.31 -6.87 6.98
CA ARG A 44 3.19 -7.77 7.35
C ARG A 44 3.20 -8.08 8.84
N GLN A 45 4.37 -8.28 9.43
CA GLN A 45 4.51 -8.51 10.86
C GLN A 45 4.03 -7.28 11.65
N ALA A 46 4.59 -6.10 11.37
CA ALA A 46 4.18 -4.86 12.05
C ALA A 46 2.69 -4.55 11.88
N PHE A 47 2.12 -4.84 10.69
CA PHE A 47 0.69 -4.73 10.43
C PHE A 47 -0.14 -5.67 11.30
N ASN A 48 0.31 -6.90 11.52
CA ASN A 48 -0.40 -7.87 12.35
C ASN A 48 -0.29 -7.52 13.85
N GLU A 49 0.90 -7.13 14.31
CA GLU A 49 1.16 -6.77 15.72
C GLU A 49 0.26 -5.63 16.23
N ARG A 50 -0.16 -4.71 15.35
CA ARG A 50 -1.07 -3.64 15.74
C ARG A 50 -2.40 -4.18 16.29
N PHE A 51 -2.87 -5.32 15.76
CA PHE A 51 -4.13 -5.92 16.20
C PHE A 51 -3.95 -6.63 17.54
N GLU A 52 -2.78 -7.23 17.79
CA GLU A 52 -2.45 -7.78 19.11
C GLU A 52 -2.47 -6.68 20.17
N ARG A 53 -1.83 -5.53 19.91
CA ARG A 53 -1.87 -4.36 20.82
C ARG A 53 -3.27 -3.77 20.96
N GLN A 54 -4.11 -3.85 19.94
CA GLN A 54 -5.48 -3.33 19.98
C GLN A 54 -6.39 -4.19 20.87
N VAL A 55 -6.23 -5.52 20.84
CA VAL A 55 -7.08 -6.45 21.59
C VAL A 55 -6.57 -6.73 23.02
N ASP A 56 -5.29 -6.42 23.27
CA ASP A 56 -4.64 -6.58 24.58
C ASP A 56 -3.60 -5.45 24.82
N PRO A 57 -4.05 -4.20 25.06
CA PRO A 57 -3.15 -3.08 25.28
C PRO A 57 -2.23 -3.26 26.49
N ASP A 58 -2.73 -3.91 27.55
CA ASP A 58 -2.04 -4.13 28.81
C ASP A 58 -1.23 -5.44 28.84
N GLY A 59 -1.32 -6.27 27.79
CA GLY A 59 -0.55 -7.51 27.67
C GLY A 59 -0.95 -8.62 28.66
N THR A 60 -2.18 -8.60 29.14
CA THR A 60 -2.66 -9.47 30.23
C THR A 60 -3.23 -10.80 29.75
N LEU A 61 -3.56 -10.91 28.45
CA LEU A 61 -4.16 -12.12 27.91
C LEU A 61 -3.12 -13.21 27.65
N PRO A 62 -3.47 -14.49 27.82
CA PRO A 62 -2.68 -15.60 27.31
C PRO A 62 -2.42 -15.43 25.80
N VAL A 63 -1.21 -15.81 25.36
CA VAL A 63 -0.74 -15.60 23.97
C VAL A 63 -1.73 -16.15 22.94
N GLU A 64 -2.29 -17.34 23.17
CA GLU A 64 -3.22 -17.98 22.23
C GLU A 64 -4.56 -17.24 22.13
N GLU A 65 -5.08 -16.75 23.25
CA GLU A 65 -6.31 -15.95 23.25
C GLU A 65 -6.07 -14.57 22.62
N ARG A 66 -4.92 -13.94 22.88
CA ARG A 66 -4.52 -12.68 22.21
C ARG A 66 -4.43 -12.87 20.70
N ARG A 67 -3.80 -13.94 20.22
CA ARG A 67 -3.70 -14.27 18.78
C ARG A 67 -5.06 -14.49 18.16
N ARG A 68 -5.91 -15.31 18.79
CA ARG A 68 -7.29 -15.55 18.33
C ARG A 68 -8.07 -14.25 18.20
N ARG A 69 -8.02 -13.37 19.21
CA ARG A 69 -8.69 -12.06 19.16
C ARG A 69 -8.11 -11.16 18.08
N ALA A 70 -6.78 -11.11 17.94
CA ALA A 70 -6.11 -10.31 16.91
C ALA A 70 -6.49 -10.76 15.49
N GLU A 71 -6.65 -12.06 15.25
CA GLU A 71 -7.15 -12.58 13.97
C GLU A 71 -8.57 -12.09 13.67
N HIS A 72 -9.47 -12.14 14.66
CA HIS A 72 -10.82 -11.62 14.50
C HIS A 72 -10.83 -10.11 14.24
N ALA A 73 -10.03 -9.33 14.97
CA ALA A 73 -9.88 -7.89 14.76
C ALA A 73 -9.35 -7.58 13.35
N ARG A 74 -8.39 -8.36 12.85
CA ARG A 74 -7.90 -8.24 11.47
C ARG A 74 -8.99 -8.53 10.45
N ARG A 75 -9.77 -9.60 10.63
CA ARG A 75 -10.87 -9.97 9.72
C ARG A 75 -11.96 -8.91 9.71
N GLU A 76 -12.29 -8.37 10.87
CA GLU A 76 -13.24 -7.27 11.05
C GLU A 76 -12.77 -6.04 10.26
N HIS A 77 -11.52 -5.59 10.47
CA HIS A 77 -10.94 -4.45 9.76
C HIS A 77 -11.03 -4.58 8.24
N MET A 78 -10.65 -5.75 7.71
CA MET A 78 -10.73 -6.01 6.27
C MET A 78 -12.18 -6.05 5.76
N THR A 79 -13.10 -6.58 6.55
CA THR A 79 -14.53 -6.60 6.24
C THR A 79 -15.10 -5.17 6.17
N ARG A 80 -14.72 -4.28 7.10
CA ARG A 80 -15.10 -2.86 7.04
C ARG A 80 -14.60 -2.20 5.76
N LEU A 81 -13.35 -2.45 5.36
CA LEU A 81 -12.78 -1.91 4.13
C LEU A 81 -13.52 -2.43 2.88
N ALA A 82 -13.83 -3.72 2.84
CA ALA A 82 -14.57 -4.33 1.74
C ALA A 82 -15.99 -3.75 1.62
N LEU A 83 -16.69 -3.56 2.75
CA LEU A 83 -18.01 -2.94 2.80
C LEU A 83 -17.97 -1.49 2.28
N ALA A 84 -17.00 -0.69 2.73
CA ALA A 84 -16.83 0.68 2.25
C ALA A 84 -16.58 0.71 0.74
N SER A 85 -15.70 -0.17 0.25
CA SER A 85 -15.40 -0.29 -1.18
C SER A 85 -16.63 -0.69 -2.01
N ALA A 86 -17.44 -1.63 -1.52
CA ALA A 86 -18.68 -2.05 -2.17
C ALA A 86 -19.70 -0.89 -2.26
N ARG A 87 -19.83 -0.09 -1.20
CA ARG A 87 -20.69 1.10 -1.18
C ARG A 87 -20.26 2.12 -2.23
N THR A 88 -18.96 2.44 -2.30
CA THR A 88 -18.43 3.37 -3.30
C THR A 88 -18.64 2.86 -4.73
N ARG A 89 -18.41 1.56 -4.99
CA ARG A 89 -18.68 0.98 -6.32
C ARG A 89 -20.17 1.09 -6.69
N ARG A 90 -21.07 0.82 -5.75
CA ARG A 90 -22.53 0.96 -5.97
C ARG A 90 -22.90 2.40 -6.32
N GLN A 91 -22.39 3.39 -5.58
CA GLN A 91 -22.65 4.81 -5.86
C GLN A 91 -22.15 5.23 -7.24
N ARG A 92 -20.93 4.82 -7.62
CA ARG A 92 -20.38 5.12 -8.95
C ARG A 92 -21.19 4.51 -10.08
N ARG A 93 -21.74 3.31 -9.88
CA ARG A 93 -22.62 2.66 -10.86
C ARG A 93 -23.92 3.46 -11.04
N LEU A 94 -24.59 3.79 -9.93
CA LEU A 94 -25.81 4.61 -9.96
C LEU A 94 -25.58 5.98 -10.61
N ALA A 95 -24.43 6.62 -10.36
CA ALA A 95 -24.09 7.90 -10.97
C ALA A 95 -23.86 7.79 -12.49
N ARG A 96 -23.32 6.66 -12.97
CA ARG A 96 -23.18 6.40 -14.42
C ARG A 96 -24.54 6.16 -15.06
N GLU A 97 -25.35 5.27 -14.48
CA GLU A 97 -26.70 4.94 -14.96
C GLU A 97 -27.60 6.18 -14.96
N GLY A 98 -27.54 7.02 -13.92
CA GLY A 98 -28.30 8.27 -13.82
C GLY A 98 -27.84 9.38 -14.78
N GLY A 99 -26.60 9.35 -15.26
CA GLY A 99 -26.09 10.26 -16.29
C GLY A 99 -26.27 9.76 -17.72
N GLU A 100 -26.69 8.50 -17.89
CA GLU A 100 -27.03 7.90 -19.19
C GLU A 100 -28.51 8.11 -19.56
N VAL A 101 -29.35 8.42 -18.58
CA VAL A 101 -30.79 8.69 -18.72
C VAL A 101 -31.16 10.18 -18.68
N ALA A 102 -30.18 11.07 -18.54
CA ALA A 102 -30.33 12.53 -18.57
C ALA A 102 -29.67 13.11 -19.81
#